data_AF-A0A0G1NC09-F1
#
_entry.id   AF-A0A0G1NC09-F1
#
_cell.length_a   1.000
_cell.length_b   1.000
_cell.length_c   1.000
_cell.angle_alpha   90.00
_cell.angle_beta   90.00
_cell.angle_gamma   90.00
#
_symmetry.space_group_name_H-M   'P 1'
#
loop_
_entity.id
_entity.type
_entity.pdbx_description
1 polymer ?
#
loop_
_entity_poly.entity_id
_entity_poly.type
_entity_poly.pdbx_seq_one_letter_code
_entity_poly.pdbx_strand_id
1 'polypeptide(L)'
;MVKLAPQAITLKSLKDGDFTDVFPQFYRLKNTKENSAYHNHQSVYDHVIAVLEGLEKLFALAFIKNESLKAKLQTYLVSKLDKVSHQTLIFLATVFHDMGKAEVLIETALGNFSAPGHELTGVSWARRCLQQVDLTEVEKEWIYQFVLAHGYMHGLVSVKLQRSDRDFFAELLYAMGDLAPGLLLFVYADLLGSDLQQADPNDYQAKINAVEEMIGWLDETL
;
A
#
# COMPACT_ATOMS: atom_id res chain seq x y z
N MET A 1 -28.48 -9.80 1.57
CA MET A 1 -27.52 -9.64 0.47
C MET A 1 -26.29 -10.46 0.85
N VAL A 2 -25.82 -11.37 -0.01
CA VAL A 2 -24.61 -12.16 0.28
C VAL A 2 -23.41 -11.23 0.14
N LYS A 3 -22.59 -11.13 1.18
CA LYS A 3 -21.37 -10.33 1.14
C LYS A 3 -20.30 -11.04 0.33
N LEU A 4 -19.46 -10.27 -0.36
CA LEU A 4 -18.33 -10.76 -1.14
C LEU A 4 -17.26 -11.35 -0.21
N ALA A 5 -16.81 -12.56 -0.50
CA ALA A 5 -15.68 -13.15 0.21
C ALA A 5 -14.40 -12.34 -0.05
N PRO A 6 -13.63 -11.94 0.98
CA PRO A 6 -12.38 -11.20 0.82
C PRO A 6 -11.41 -11.85 -0.18
N GLN A 7 -11.31 -13.18 -0.16
CA GLN A 7 -10.40 -13.95 -1.02
C GLN A 7 -10.84 -14.01 -2.49
N ALA A 8 -12.09 -13.63 -2.79
CA ALA A 8 -12.55 -13.52 -4.18
C ALA A 8 -12.00 -12.25 -4.85
N ILE A 9 -11.56 -11.25 -4.07
CA ILE A 9 -10.97 -10.02 -4.60
C ILE A 9 -9.50 -10.29 -4.91
N THR A 10 -9.25 -10.71 -6.14
CA THR A 10 -7.92 -11.00 -6.67
C THR A 10 -7.51 -9.97 -7.73
N LEU A 11 -6.21 -9.90 -8.03
CA LEU A 11 -5.70 -9.05 -9.10
C LEU A 11 -6.39 -9.35 -10.44
N LYS A 12 -6.59 -10.64 -10.73
CA LYS A 12 -7.28 -11.09 -11.96
C LYS A 12 -8.71 -10.57 -12.01
N SER A 13 -9.51 -10.80 -10.96
CA SER A 13 -10.91 -10.35 -10.91
C SER A 13 -11.04 -8.82 -10.97
N LEU A 14 -10.09 -8.09 -10.39
CA LEU A 14 -10.06 -6.62 -10.50
C LEU A 14 -9.83 -6.21 -11.96
N LYS A 15 -8.84 -6.80 -12.64
CA LYS A 15 -8.54 -6.54 -14.07
C LYS A 15 -9.69 -6.91 -15.00
N ASP A 16 -10.36 -8.02 -14.73
CA ASP A 16 -11.48 -8.52 -15.54
C ASP A 16 -12.74 -7.67 -15.38
N GLY A 17 -12.79 -6.78 -14.38
CA GLY A 17 -13.93 -5.90 -14.15
C GLY A 17 -15.04 -6.52 -13.31
N ASP A 18 -14.79 -7.65 -12.65
CA ASP A 18 -15.77 -8.44 -11.90
C ASP A 18 -16.48 -7.65 -10.79
N PHE A 19 -15.86 -6.55 -10.32
CA PHE A 19 -16.36 -5.71 -9.25
C PHE A 19 -16.81 -4.33 -9.72
N THR A 20 -17.10 -4.12 -11.01
CA THR A 20 -17.52 -2.81 -11.54
C THR A 20 -18.74 -2.24 -10.81
N ASP A 21 -19.68 -3.11 -10.42
CA ASP A 21 -20.88 -2.71 -9.68
C ASP A 21 -20.64 -2.52 -8.17
N VAL A 22 -19.63 -3.20 -7.62
CA VAL A 22 -19.35 -3.22 -6.17
C VAL A 22 -18.36 -2.13 -5.78
N PHE A 23 -17.32 -1.92 -6.61
CA PHE A 23 -16.26 -0.93 -6.45
C PHE A 23 -16.20 0.01 -7.66
N PRO A 24 -17.30 0.68 -8.06
CA PRO A 24 -17.30 1.53 -9.26
C PRO A 24 -16.22 2.62 -9.21
N GLN A 25 -15.86 3.06 -8.00
CA GLN A 25 -14.88 4.14 -7.84
C GLN A 25 -13.45 3.68 -8.06
N PHE A 26 -13.16 2.39 -7.83
CA PHE A 26 -11.88 1.82 -8.20
C PHE A 26 -11.68 1.89 -9.73
N TYR A 27 -12.72 1.59 -10.50
CA TYR A 27 -12.66 1.66 -11.96
C TYR A 27 -12.68 3.08 -12.51
N ARG A 28 -13.23 4.06 -11.78
CA ARG A 28 -13.12 5.49 -12.14
C ARG A 28 -11.68 6.00 -12.14
N LEU A 29 -10.78 5.35 -11.39
CA LEU A 29 -9.35 5.70 -11.35
C LEU A 29 -8.66 5.63 -12.72
N LYS A 30 -9.23 4.91 -13.70
CA LYS A 30 -8.75 4.88 -15.09
C LYS A 30 -8.73 6.27 -15.74
N ASN A 31 -9.59 7.18 -15.26
CA ASN A 31 -9.72 8.54 -15.77
C ASN A 31 -8.92 9.56 -14.96
N THR A 32 -8.35 9.15 -13.82
CA THR A 32 -7.54 10.00 -12.96
C THR A 32 -6.09 9.81 -13.36
N LYS A 33 -5.49 10.80 -14.01
CA LYS A 33 -4.08 10.75 -14.44
C LYS A 33 -3.21 11.57 -13.51
N GLU A 34 -2.11 11.00 -13.08
CA GLU A 34 -1.10 11.70 -12.30
C GLU A 34 0.06 12.12 -13.18
N ASN A 35 0.58 13.31 -12.89
CA ASN A 35 1.80 13.83 -13.49
C ASN A 35 2.65 14.45 -12.39
N SER A 36 3.66 13.73 -11.91
CA SER A 36 4.53 14.11 -10.81
C SER A 36 5.93 13.50 -11.00
N ALA A 37 6.85 13.74 -10.06
CA ALA A 37 8.18 13.11 -10.09
C ALA A 37 8.12 11.57 -10.04
N TYR A 38 7.02 10.99 -9.55
CA TYR A 38 6.83 9.56 -9.38
C TYR A 38 5.94 8.93 -10.48
N HIS A 39 5.23 9.75 -11.25
CA HIS A 39 4.25 9.29 -12.25
C HIS A 39 4.30 10.17 -13.51
N ASN A 40 4.49 9.57 -14.68
CA ASN A 40 4.51 10.24 -15.96
C ASN A 40 3.22 9.96 -16.74
N HIS A 41 2.18 10.75 -16.48
CA HIS A 41 0.85 10.60 -17.10
C HIS A 41 0.20 9.23 -16.86
N GLN A 42 0.63 8.52 -15.80
CA GLN A 42 0.11 7.23 -15.39
C GLN A 42 -1.32 7.41 -14.85
N SER A 43 -2.24 6.50 -15.20
CA SER A 43 -3.55 6.51 -14.54
C SER A 43 -3.41 5.93 -13.13
N VAL A 44 -4.15 6.46 -12.15
CA VAL A 44 -4.13 5.94 -10.78
C VAL A 44 -4.56 4.46 -10.77
N TYR A 45 -5.46 4.06 -11.68
CA TYR A 45 -5.82 2.65 -11.82
C TYR A 45 -4.63 1.78 -12.22
N ASP A 46 -3.90 2.17 -13.27
CA ASP A 46 -2.76 1.40 -13.75
C ASP A 46 -1.66 1.34 -12.70
N HIS A 47 -1.46 2.44 -11.96
CA HIS A 47 -0.59 2.48 -10.79
C HIS A 47 -1.02 1.44 -9.76
N VAL A 48 -2.25 1.50 -9.21
CA VAL A 48 -2.70 0.53 -8.19
C VAL A 48 -2.58 -0.93 -8.68
N ILE A 49 -2.88 -1.20 -9.95
CA ILE A 49 -2.68 -2.53 -10.54
C ILE A 49 -1.21 -2.96 -10.52
N ALA A 50 -0.28 -2.07 -10.89
CA ALA A 50 1.15 -2.34 -10.84
C ALA A 50 1.65 -2.54 -9.39
N VAL A 51 1.13 -1.78 -8.43
CA VAL A 51 1.41 -1.96 -7.00
C VAL A 51 0.96 -3.34 -6.52
N LEU A 52 -0.26 -3.77 -6.87
CA LEU A 52 -0.76 -5.10 -6.50
C LEU A 52 0.09 -6.23 -7.12
N GLU A 53 0.55 -6.07 -8.37
CA GLU A 53 1.49 -7.01 -8.99
C GLU A 53 2.84 -7.08 -8.26
N GLY A 54 3.36 -5.92 -7.85
CA GLY A 54 4.57 -5.84 -7.03
C GLY A 54 4.38 -6.54 -5.69
N LEU A 55 3.25 -6.29 -5.04
CA LEU A 55 2.91 -6.85 -3.74
C LEU A 55 2.78 -8.37 -3.77
N GLU A 56 2.12 -8.94 -4.78
CA GLU A 56 2.03 -10.41 -4.95
C GLU A 56 3.41 -11.07 -5.07
N LYS A 57 4.36 -10.42 -5.76
CA LYS A 57 5.76 -10.90 -5.83
C LYS A 57 6.46 -10.78 -4.48
N LEU A 58 6.25 -9.68 -3.77
CA LEU A 58 6.88 -9.42 -2.46
C LEU A 58 6.37 -10.36 -1.38
N PHE A 59 5.12 -10.86 -1.45
CA PHE A 59 4.62 -11.87 -0.52
C PHE A 59 5.38 -13.21 -0.58
N ALA A 60 6.13 -13.48 -1.65
CA ALA A 60 7.05 -14.62 -1.70
C ALA A 60 8.34 -14.40 -0.87
N LEU A 61 8.59 -13.17 -0.42
CA LEU A 61 9.73 -12.75 0.42
C LEU A 61 11.10 -13.17 -0.14
N ALA A 62 11.22 -13.30 -1.47
CA ALA A 62 12.43 -13.78 -2.13
C ALA A 62 13.62 -12.80 -2.01
N PHE A 63 13.35 -11.52 -1.73
CA PHE A 63 14.36 -10.49 -1.52
C PHE A 63 15.00 -10.56 -0.11
N ILE A 64 14.36 -11.25 0.85
CA ILE A 64 14.84 -11.34 2.23
C ILE A 64 15.83 -12.50 2.36
N LYS A 65 17.08 -12.17 2.70
CA LYS A 65 18.18 -13.13 2.87
C LYS A 65 18.29 -13.70 4.29
N ASN A 66 17.77 -12.99 5.29
CA ASN A 66 17.74 -13.46 6.68
C ASN A 66 16.56 -14.44 6.84
N GLU A 67 16.86 -15.74 6.95
CA GLU A 67 15.84 -16.80 7.07
C GLU A 67 14.98 -16.68 8.34
N SER A 68 15.52 -16.16 9.45
CA SER A 68 14.75 -15.91 10.68
C SER A 68 13.67 -14.86 10.42
N LEU A 69 14.06 -13.70 9.91
CA LEU A 69 13.14 -12.62 9.56
C LEU A 69 12.12 -13.07 8.51
N LYS A 70 12.55 -13.81 7.49
CA LYS A 70 11.67 -14.35 6.47
C LYS A 70 10.59 -15.26 7.07
N ALA A 71 10.97 -16.16 7.99
CA ALA A 71 10.02 -17.03 8.68
C ALA A 71 9.02 -16.26 9.55
N LYS A 72 9.48 -15.20 10.25
CA LYS A 72 8.61 -14.31 11.02
C LYS A 72 7.60 -13.57 10.15
N LEU A 73 8.06 -12.96 9.06
CA LEU A 73 7.18 -12.28 8.12
C LEU A 73 6.21 -13.24 7.44
N GLN A 74 6.65 -14.45 7.10
CA GLN A 74 5.75 -15.45 6.55
C GLN A 74 4.67 -15.87 7.55
N THR A 75 5.04 -15.99 8.84
CA THR A 75 4.08 -16.23 9.93
C THR A 75 3.09 -15.08 10.06
N TYR A 76 3.56 -13.83 10.01
CA TYR A 76 2.71 -12.64 10.03
C TYR A 76 1.72 -12.62 8.85
N LEU A 77 2.20 -12.85 7.61
CA LEU A 77 1.36 -12.82 6.41
C LEU A 77 0.22 -13.84 6.43
N VAL A 78 0.46 -15.04 6.98
CA VAL A 78 -0.56 -16.10 7.10
C VAL A 78 -1.39 -16.01 8.37
N SER A 79 -0.93 -15.28 9.39
CA SER A 79 -1.70 -15.08 10.61
C SER A 79 -2.94 -14.23 10.31
N LYS A 80 -3.98 -14.47 11.08
CA LYS A 80 -5.26 -13.76 10.95
C LYS A 80 -5.36 -12.69 12.02
N LEU A 81 -5.82 -11.52 11.63
CA LEU A 81 -6.25 -10.51 12.60
C LEU A 81 -7.55 -10.97 13.29
N ASP A 82 -8.47 -11.53 12.51
CA ASP A 82 -9.71 -12.16 13.00
C ASP A 82 -10.10 -13.35 12.10
N LYS A 83 -10.84 -13.10 11.02
CA LYS A 83 -11.26 -14.12 10.04
C LYS A 83 -10.25 -14.28 8.91
N VAL A 84 -9.59 -13.20 8.54
CA VAL A 84 -8.82 -13.01 7.31
C VAL A 84 -7.34 -12.79 7.64
N SER A 85 -6.46 -13.28 6.76
CA SER A 85 -5.01 -13.17 6.93
C SER A 85 -4.51 -11.75 6.69
N HIS A 86 -3.40 -11.36 7.32
CA HIS A 86 -2.75 -10.07 7.05
C HIS A 86 -2.42 -9.91 5.57
N GLN A 87 -1.95 -10.96 4.88
CA GLN A 87 -1.71 -10.91 3.43
C GLN A 87 -2.94 -10.43 2.64
N THR A 88 -4.14 -10.92 2.99
CA THR A 88 -5.38 -10.50 2.33
C THR A 88 -5.77 -9.08 2.74
N LEU A 89 -5.60 -8.72 4.02
CA LEU A 89 -5.89 -7.37 4.50
C LEU A 89 -4.99 -6.31 3.85
N ILE A 90 -3.69 -6.58 3.72
CA ILE A 90 -2.73 -5.71 3.01
C ILE A 90 -3.17 -5.58 1.55
N PHE A 91 -3.45 -6.69 0.86
CA PHE A 91 -3.92 -6.66 -0.52
C PHE A 91 -5.16 -5.78 -0.68
N LEU A 92 -6.16 -5.95 0.19
CA LEU A 92 -7.37 -5.13 0.17
C LEU A 92 -7.06 -3.66 0.46
N ALA A 93 -6.23 -3.36 1.47
CA ALA A 93 -5.83 -1.99 1.75
C ALA A 93 -5.13 -1.32 0.56
N THR A 94 -4.29 -2.06 -0.17
CA THR A 94 -3.67 -1.60 -1.41
C THR A 94 -4.68 -1.30 -2.52
N VAL A 95 -5.79 -2.03 -2.64
CA VAL A 95 -6.87 -1.67 -3.59
C VAL A 95 -7.42 -0.26 -3.30
N PHE A 96 -7.48 0.13 -2.03
CA PHE A 96 -8.12 1.37 -1.58
C PHE A 96 -7.16 2.54 -1.36
N HIS A 97 -5.84 2.31 -1.30
CA HIS A 97 -4.87 3.30 -0.78
C HIS A 97 -4.99 4.68 -1.48
N ASP A 98 -5.13 4.66 -2.80
CA ASP A 98 -5.15 5.85 -3.63
C ASP A 98 -6.53 6.24 -4.17
N MET A 99 -7.59 5.57 -3.72
CA MET A 99 -8.94 5.83 -4.24
C MET A 99 -9.42 7.27 -4.01
N GLY A 100 -8.86 7.97 -3.01
CA GLY A 100 -9.18 9.36 -2.75
C GLY A 100 -8.66 10.33 -3.80
N LYS A 101 -7.63 9.97 -4.57
CA LYS A 101 -6.99 10.88 -5.54
C LYS A 101 -7.98 11.42 -6.56
N ALA A 102 -8.92 10.60 -7.02
CA ALA A 102 -9.95 11.00 -8.00
C ALA A 102 -10.82 12.19 -7.57
N GLU A 103 -10.89 12.49 -6.27
CA GLU A 103 -11.76 13.55 -5.74
C GLU A 103 -10.99 14.82 -5.36
N VAL A 104 -9.66 14.72 -5.15
CA VAL A 104 -8.85 15.82 -4.59
C VAL A 104 -7.63 16.18 -5.45
N LEU A 105 -7.47 15.55 -6.61
CA LEU A 105 -6.36 15.85 -7.52
C LEU A 105 -6.46 17.27 -8.06
N ILE A 106 -5.39 18.03 -7.90
CA ILE A 106 -5.25 19.40 -8.38
C ILE A 106 -3.95 19.54 -9.17
N GLU A 107 -3.97 20.38 -10.20
CA GLU A 107 -2.76 20.83 -10.88
C GLU A 107 -2.15 22.00 -10.09
N THR A 108 -0.87 21.91 -9.80
CA THR A 108 -0.08 22.94 -9.12
C THR A 108 0.35 24.03 -10.11
N ALA A 109 0.77 25.19 -9.59
CA ALA A 109 1.25 26.29 -10.42
C ALA A 109 2.48 25.95 -11.30
N LEU A 110 3.16 24.85 -11.01
CA LEU A 110 4.33 24.36 -11.76
C LEU A 110 3.97 23.30 -12.82
N GLY A 111 2.68 23.00 -13.03
CA GLY A 111 2.20 21.99 -13.99
C GLY A 111 2.27 20.53 -13.49
N ASN A 112 2.73 20.31 -12.25
CA ASN A 112 2.70 19.01 -11.58
C ASN A 112 1.38 18.82 -10.84
N PHE A 113 0.99 17.58 -10.59
CA PHE A 113 -0.26 17.24 -9.91
C PHE A 113 -0.01 16.93 -8.44
N SER A 114 -0.98 17.23 -7.59
CA SER A 114 -0.96 16.95 -6.15
C SER A 114 -2.36 16.52 -5.69
N ALA A 115 -2.43 15.64 -4.69
CA ALA A 115 -3.69 15.13 -4.14
C ALA A 115 -3.73 15.30 -2.62
N PRO A 116 -3.83 16.53 -2.09
CA PRO A 116 -3.81 16.79 -0.66
C PRO A 116 -5.02 16.15 0.05
N GLY A 117 -4.76 15.33 1.07
CA GLY A 117 -5.81 14.66 1.85
C GLY A 117 -6.48 13.48 1.15
N HIS A 118 -5.85 12.92 0.12
CA HIS A 118 -6.38 11.75 -0.59
C HIS A 118 -6.45 10.52 0.33
N GLU A 119 -5.64 10.44 1.39
CA GLU A 119 -5.66 9.36 2.37
C GLU A 119 -7.00 9.34 3.14
N LEU A 120 -7.43 10.51 3.64
CA LEU A 120 -8.72 10.66 4.35
C LEU A 120 -9.91 10.38 3.43
N THR A 121 -9.82 10.82 2.18
CA THR A 121 -10.85 10.58 1.16
C THR A 121 -10.86 9.10 0.74
N GLY A 122 -9.70 8.47 0.65
CA GLY A 122 -9.51 7.05 0.38
C GLY A 122 -10.17 6.18 1.45
N VAL A 123 -9.96 6.50 2.74
CA VAL A 123 -10.66 5.85 3.86
C VAL A 123 -12.18 5.98 3.72
N SER A 124 -12.67 7.15 3.32
CA SER A 124 -14.12 7.37 3.12
C SER A 124 -14.69 6.47 2.01
N TRP A 125 -13.93 6.22 0.95
CA TRP A 125 -14.31 5.26 -0.09
C TRP A 125 -14.18 3.81 0.36
N ALA A 126 -13.11 3.45 1.06
CA ALA A 126 -12.92 2.13 1.65
C ALA A 126 -14.11 1.77 2.55
N ARG A 127 -14.55 2.70 3.41
CA ARG A 127 -15.72 2.53 4.30
C ARG A 127 -17.00 2.18 3.57
N ARG A 128 -17.21 2.73 2.37
CA ARG A 128 -18.39 2.45 1.54
C ARG A 128 -18.26 1.10 0.85
N CYS A 129 -17.10 0.84 0.24
CA CYS A 129 -16.85 -0.38 -0.53
C CYS A 129 -16.83 -1.62 0.36
N LEU A 130 -16.15 -1.55 1.51
CA LEU A 130 -16.00 -2.68 2.43
C LEU A 130 -17.30 -3.09 3.15
N GLN A 131 -18.40 -2.33 3.04
CA GLN A 131 -19.71 -2.82 3.50
C GLN A 131 -20.19 -4.04 2.71
N GLN A 132 -19.74 -4.16 1.46
CA GLN A 132 -20.09 -5.26 0.57
C GLN A 132 -19.20 -6.49 0.75
N VAL A 133 -18.14 -6.40 1.57
CA VAL A 133 -17.15 -7.46 1.79
C VAL A 133 -17.38 -8.10 3.16
N ASP A 134 -17.24 -9.42 3.25
CA ASP A 134 -17.40 -10.19 4.50
C ASP A 134 -16.15 -10.07 5.40
N LEU A 135 -15.94 -8.86 5.91
CA LEU A 135 -14.94 -8.53 6.93
C LEU A 135 -15.60 -8.18 8.26
N THR A 136 -14.91 -8.43 9.36
CA THR A 136 -15.30 -7.92 10.68
C THR A 136 -14.95 -6.44 10.83
N GLU A 137 -15.54 -5.77 11.81
CA GLU A 137 -15.28 -4.34 12.00
C GLU A 137 -13.82 -4.06 12.39
N VAL A 138 -13.16 -4.99 13.09
CA VAL A 138 -11.73 -4.88 13.43
C VAL A 138 -10.86 -4.95 12.16
N GLU A 139 -11.17 -5.86 11.24
CA GLU A 139 -10.46 -5.99 9.95
C GLU A 139 -10.66 -4.78 9.05
N LYS A 140 -11.88 -4.24 9.01
CA LYS A 140 -12.17 -3.00 8.29
C LYS A 140 -11.42 -1.82 8.88
N GLU A 141 -11.41 -1.67 10.20
CA GLU A 141 -10.69 -0.60 10.88
C GLU A 141 -9.19 -0.70 10.61
N TRP A 142 -8.62 -1.90 10.63
CA TRP A 142 -7.23 -2.13 10.25
C TRP A 142 -6.93 -1.62 8.84
N ILE A 143 -7.80 -1.95 7.85
CA ILE A 143 -7.66 -1.45 6.48
C ILE A 143 -7.76 0.09 6.43
N TYR A 144 -8.66 0.71 7.20
CA TYR A 144 -8.78 2.17 7.23
C TYR A 144 -7.52 2.83 7.79
N GLN A 145 -6.96 2.28 8.88
CA GLN A 145 -5.72 2.79 9.45
C GLN A 145 -4.54 2.60 8.50
N PHE A 146 -4.50 1.47 7.78
CA PHE A 146 -3.50 1.23 6.74
C PHE A 146 -3.57 2.29 5.62
N VAL A 147 -4.76 2.50 5.06
CA VAL A 147 -4.99 3.51 4.01
C VAL A 147 -4.68 4.91 4.52
N LEU A 148 -4.94 5.22 5.79
CA LEU A 148 -4.60 6.52 6.36
C LEU A 148 -3.08 6.72 6.52
N ALA A 149 -2.37 5.65 6.92
CA ALA A 149 -0.95 5.69 7.26
C ALA A 149 -0.01 5.52 6.07
N HIS A 150 -0.51 5.11 4.89
CA HIS A 150 0.34 4.75 3.76
C HIS A 150 1.27 5.90 3.32
N GLY A 151 0.74 7.12 3.17
CA GLY A 151 1.55 8.31 2.83
C GLY A 151 2.56 8.68 3.93
N TYR A 152 2.23 8.44 5.20
CA TYR A 152 3.15 8.67 6.32
C TYR A 152 4.36 7.72 6.26
N MET A 153 4.17 6.46 5.87
CA MET A 153 5.28 5.52 5.71
C MET A 153 6.26 5.96 4.59
N HIS A 154 5.76 6.48 3.45
CA HIS A 154 6.62 7.11 2.44
C HIS A 154 7.42 8.30 3.00
N GLY A 155 6.79 9.09 3.87
CA GLY A 155 7.45 10.16 4.63
C GLY A 155 8.60 9.62 5.47
N LEU A 156 8.39 8.54 6.22
CA LEU A 156 9.44 7.93 7.05
C LEU A 156 10.62 7.40 6.23
N VAL A 157 10.35 6.73 5.11
CA VAL A 157 11.41 6.29 4.18
C VAL A 157 12.21 7.48 3.69
N SER A 158 11.56 8.59 3.35
CA SER A 158 12.24 9.81 2.90
C SER A 158 13.09 10.44 4.01
N VAL A 159 12.63 10.41 5.27
CA VAL A 159 13.42 10.85 6.43
C VAL A 159 14.62 9.93 6.68
N LYS A 160 14.47 8.61 6.47
CA LYS A 160 15.57 7.62 6.59
C LYS A 160 16.73 7.88 5.62
N LEU A 161 16.46 8.49 4.47
CA LEU A 161 17.52 8.90 3.53
C LEU A 161 18.38 10.04 4.08
N GLN A 162 17.86 10.82 5.03
CA GLN A 162 18.53 11.99 5.60
C GLN A 162 19.04 11.73 7.03
N ARG A 163 18.52 10.70 7.69
CA ARG A 163 18.81 10.35 9.09
C ARG A 163 19.09 8.86 9.21
N SER A 164 20.19 8.48 9.87
CA SER A 164 20.61 7.08 10.06
C SER A 164 20.33 6.52 11.46
N ASP A 165 19.58 7.24 12.29
CA ASP A 165 19.27 6.86 13.67
C ASP A 165 18.28 5.68 13.73
N ARG A 166 18.82 4.47 13.84
CA ARG A 166 18.04 3.23 13.87
C ARG A 166 17.00 3.21 14.98
N ASP A 167 17.39 3.58 16.20
CA ASP A 167 16.53 3.46 17.38
C ASP A 167 15.28 4.33 17.23
N PHE A 168 15.45 5.55 16.70
CA PHE A 168 14.33 6.43 16.36
C PHE A 168 13.32 5.77 15.41
N PHE A 169 13.78 5.12 14.33
CA PHE A 169 12.86 4.47 13.41
C PHE A 169 12.27 3.17 13.97
N ALA A 170 13.03 2.40 14.74
CA ALA A 170 12.53 1.20 15.40
C ALA A 170 11.40 1.55 16.38
N GLU A 171 11.52 2.63 17.15
CA GLU A 171 10.45 3.15 18.02
C GLU A 171 9.21 3.55 17.22
N LEU A 172 9.37 4.20 16.07
CA LEU A 172 8.26 4.57 15.21
C LEU A 172 7.54 3.36 14.61
N LEU A 173 8.30 2.36 14.13
CA LEU A 173 7.74 1.11 13.62
C LEU A 173 7.04 0.33 14.75
N TYR A 174 7.61 0.31 15.96
CA TYR A 174 6.97 -0.27 17.13
C TYR A 174 5.65 0.44 17.47
N ALA A 175 5.62 1.77 17.39
CA ALA A 175 4.42 2.56 17.65
C ALA A 175 3.31 2.34 16.61
N MET A 176 3.67 2.01 15.36
CA MET A 176 2.70 1.57 14.34
C MET A 176 2.14 0.18 14.60
N GLY A 177 2.83 -0.62 15.42
CA GLY A 177 2.44 -1.97 15.80
C GLY A 177 2.24 -2.87 14.59
N ASP A 178 1.08 -3.53 14.58
CA ASP A 178 0.73 -4.56 13.59
C ASP A 178 0.62 -4.07 12.14
N LEU A 179 0.52 -2.75 11.91
CA LEU A 179 0.52 -2.16 10.57
C LEU A 179 1.92 -2.13 9.94
N ALA A 180 2.98 -2.06 10.75
CA ALA A 180 4.32 -1.74 10.28
C ALA A 180 4.85 -2.73 9.22
N PRO A 181 4.75 -4.06 9.39
CA PRO A 181 5.26 -5.00 8.39
C PRO A 181 4.52 -4.89 7.06
N GLY A 182 3.18 -4.77 7.12
CA GLY A 182 2.36 -4.60 5.93
C GLY A 182 2.62 -3.28 5.21
N LEU A 183 2.77 -2.17 5.93
CA LEU A 183 3.07 -0.85 5.36
C LEU A 183 4.43 -0.82 4.68
N LEU A 184 5.45 -1.45 5.26
CA LEU A 184 6.78 -1.54 4.63
C LEU A 184 6.77 -2.37 3.34
N LEU A 185 6.08 -3.51 3.34
CA LEU A 185 5.88 -4.31 2.12
C LEU A 185 5.08 -3.54 1.06
N PHE A 186 4.06 -2.80 1.48
CA PHE A 186 3.30 -1.93 0.59
C PHE A 186 4.16 -0.82 0.00
N VAL A 187 4.94 -0.08 0.78
CA VAL A 187 5.79 1.00 0.24
C VAL A 187 6.82 0.45 -0.74
N TYR A 188 7.37 -0.73 -0.50
CA TYR A 188 8.19 -1.41 -1.50
C TYR A 188 7.37 -1.64 -2.78
N ALA A 189 6.20 -2.27 -2.70
CA ALA A 189 5.33 -2.52 -3.84
C ALA A 189 4.95 -1.23 -4.59
N ASP A 190 4.74 -0.14 -3.85
CA ASP A 190 4.34 1.15 -4.37
C ASP A 190 5.45 1.79 -5.23
N LEU A 191 6.68 1.71 -4.74
CA LEU A 191 7.87 2.09 -5.51
C LEU A 191 8.02 1.25 -6.78
N LEU A 192 7.76 -0.07 -6.72
CA LEU A 192 7.77 -0.96 -7.89
C LEU A 192 6.70 -0.58 -8.93
N GLY A 193 5.55 -0.07 -8.47
CA GLY A 193 4.43 0.34 -9.33
C GLY A 193 4.51 1.79 -9.83
N SER A 194 5.53 2.54 -9.42
CA SER A 194 5.77 3.93 -9.82
C SER A 194 6.69 4.03 -11.04
N ASP A 195 6.72 5.21 -11.68
CA ASP A 195 7.65 5.52 -12.77
C ASP A 195 9.02 6.00 -12.25
N LEU A 196 9.22 6.05 -10.92
CA LEU A 196 10.42 6.60 -10.30
C LEU A 196 11.70 5.88 -10.75
N GLN A 197 11.64 4.55 -10.94
CA GLN A 197 12.80 3.80 -11.42
C GLN A 197 13.35 4.33 -12.75
N GLN A 198 12.47 4.85 -13.60
CA GLN A 198 12.84 5.37 -14.92
C GLN A 198 13.14 6.87 -14.85
N ALA A 199 12.39 7.62 -14.05
CA ALA A 199 12.53 9.07 -13.90
C ALA A 199 13.78 9.47 -13.10
N ASP A 200 14.05 8.79 -11.99
CA ASP A 200 15.22 8.97 -11.13
C ASP A 200 15.67 7.61 -10.54
N PRO A 201 16.49 6.84 -11.28
CA PRO A 201 16.95 5.53 -10.83
C PRO A 201 17.75 5.57 -9.51
N ASN A 202 18.41 6.70 -9.22
CA ASN A 202 19.21 6.85 -8.02
C ASN A 202 18.33 7.04 -6.79
N ASP A 203 17.33 7.92 -6.87
CA ASP A 203 16.36 8.12 -5.79
C ASP A 203 15.53 6.86 -5.56
N TYR A 204 15.10 6.20 -6.64
CA TYR A 204 14.45 4.89 -6.58
C TYR A 204 15.29 3.88 -5.80
N GLN A 205 16.55 3.67 -6.19
CA GLN A 205 17.40 2.68 -5.54
C GLN A 205 17.67 3.04 -4.07
N ALA A 206 17.84 4.33 -3.76
CA ALA A 206 18.03 4.79 -2.39
C ALA A 206 16.80 4.47 -1.52
N LYS A 207 15.59 4.72 -2.02
CA LYS A 207 14.33 4.39 -1.31
C LYS A 207 14.14 2.89 -1.14
N ILE A 208 14.42 2.09 -2.17
CA ILE A 208 14.37 0.61 -2.05
C ILE A 208 15.32 0.12 -0.97
N ASN A 209 16.57 0.59 -0.96
CA ASN A 209 17.55 0.21 0.06
C ASN A 209 17.09 0.60 1.47
N ALA A 210 16.50 1.80 1.62
CA ALA A 210 15.98 2.27 2.90
C ALA A 210 14.81 1.39 3.39
N VAL A 211 13.89 1.02 2.50
CA VAL A 211 12.77 0.11 2.84
C VAL A 211 13.28 -1.27 3.23
N GLU A 212 14.22 -1.84 2.48
CA GLU A 212 14.81 -3.15 2.80
C GLU A 212 15.54 -3.14 4.16
N GLU A 213 16.26 -2.07 4.47
CA GLU A 213 16.90 -1.88 5.77
C GLU A 213 15.86 -1.80 6.90
N MET A 214 14.79 -1.03 6.71
CA MET A 214 13.70 -0.90 7.67
C MET A 214 12.94 -2.22 7.89
N ILE A 215 12.72 -3.00 6.83
CA ILE A 215 12.19 -4.38 6.94
C ILE A 215 13.14 -5.26 7.76
N GLY A 216 14.45 -5.10 7.54
CA GLY A 216 15.50 -5.78 8.31
C GLY A 216 15.40 -5.56 9.82
N TRP A 217 14.88 -4.41 10.25
CA TRP A 217 14.72 -4.08 11.67
C TRP A 217 13.50 -4.74 12.33
N LEU A 218 12.56 -5.28 11.54
CA LEU A 218 11.40 -5.99 12.07
C LEU A 218 11.78 -7.30 12.78
N ASP A 219 12.99 -7.83 12.58
CA ASP A 219 13.43 -9.05 13.27
C ASP A 219 13.50 -8.87 14.80
N GLU A 220 13.58 -7.63 15.28
CA GLU A 220 13.58 -7.32 16.72
C GLU A 220 12.17 -7.01 17.27
N THR A 221 11.18 -6.81 16.40
CA THR A 221 9.83 -6.37 16.78
C THR A 221 8.73 -7.40 16.48
N LEU A 222 8.98 -8.37 15.60
CA LEU A 222 8.13 -9.54 15.31
C LEU A 222 8.57 -10.77 16.11
#